data_AF-A0A959SD79-F1
#
_entry.id   AF-A0A959SD79-F1
#
_cell.length_a   1.000
_cell.length_b   1.000
_cell.length_c   1.000
_cell.angle_alpha   90.00
_cell.angle_beta   90.00
_cell.angle_gamma   90.00
#
_symmetry.space_group_name_H-M   'P 1'
#
loop_
_entity.id
_entity.type
_entity.pdbx_description
1 polymer ?
#
loop_
_entity_poly.entity_id
_entity_poly.type
_entity_poly.pdbx_seq_one_letter_code
_entity_poly.pdbx_strand_id
1 'polypeptide(L)'
;HLMARACGVEMMPCRLLEEHGRAHFLTQRFDRVIDADGTTHKLHMATLCGIAHLDYNDPVAYSYEQAFQVMRLLGLPYPAAVQLFRRMCFNAIARNHDDHTKNISFLMDPQGEWYLSPAYDVTFAYNPDNIWLRQHQLSINGKRIGITREDLLAVAMDMNIKKAEAIIDEVVAGVKTWKKCAKEAEVDAKQAAAIGKLHLIRI
;
A
#
# COMPACT_ATOMS: atom_id res chain seq x y z
N HIS A 1 -4.55 -1.30 8.74
CA HIS A 1 -4.69 0.17 8.75
C HIS A 1 -3.87 0.86 9.86
N LEU A 2 -4.04 0.54 11.16
CA LEU A 2 -3.28 1.19 12.26
C LEU A 2 -1.76 1.13 12.03
N MET A 3 -1.23 -0.07 11.77
CA MET A 3 0.20 -0.29 11.51
C MET A 3 0.67 0.43 10.25
N ALA A 4 -0.11 0.44 9.17
CA ALA A 4 0.23 1.16 7.94
C ALA A 4 0.35 2.67 8.19
N ARG A 5 -0.59 3.27 8.94
CA ARG A 5 -0.49 4.69 9.37
C ARG A 5 0.73 4.94 10.24
N ALA A 6 1.06 4.01 11.16
CA ALA A 6 2.27 4.10 11.97
C ALA A 6 3.57 4.04 11.14
N CYS A 7 3.52 3.47 9.93
CA CYS A 7 4.62 3.46 8.97
C CYS A 7 4.65 4.73 8.09
N GLY A 8 3.75 5.70 8.31
CA GLY A 8 3.61 6.92 7.50
C GLY A 8 2.82 6.73 6.21
N VAL A 9 2.17 5.58 6.00
CA VAL A 9 1.32 5.36 4.82
C VAL A 9 0.05 6.18 4.97
N GLU A 10 -0.18 7.07 4.00
CA GLU A 10 -1.41 7.86 3.93
C GLU A 10 -2.61 6.96 3.60
N MET A 11 -3.60 6.95 4.49
CA MET A 11 -4.84 6.20 4.36
C MET A 11 -6.02 7.07 4.80
N MET A 12 -7.18 6.84 4.19
CA MET A 12 -8.41 7.45 4.68
C MET A 12 -8.76 6.97 6.10
N PRO A 13 -9.55 7.75 6.86
CA PRO A 13 -10.09 7.29 8.13
C PRO A 13 -10.77 5.93 8.00
N CYS A 14 -10.39 5.01 8.89
CA CYS A 14 -11.01 3.70 8.98
C CYS A 14 -11.53 3.45 10.40
N ARG A 15 -12.57 2.64 10.52
CA ARG A 15 -13.09 2.14 11.80
C ARG A 15 -13.70 0.76 11.63
N LEU A 16 -13.75 -0.03 12.71
CA LEU A 16 -14.63 -1.19 12.76
C LEU A 16 -16.04 -0.75 13.15
N LEU A 17 -17.03 -1.38 12.54
CA LEU A 17 -18.42 -1.35 12.96
C LEU A 17 -18.79 -2.78 13.36
N GLU A 18 -19.12 -2.96 14.64
CA GLU A 18 -19.54 -4.25 15.17
C GLU A 18 -21.05 -4.31 15.26
N GLU A 19 -21.64 -5.38 14.74
CA GLU A 19 -23.09 -5.56 14.69
C GLU A 19 -23.44 -7.05 14.75
N HIS A 20 -24.26 -7.45 15.73
CA HIS A 20 -24.75 -8.82 15.88
C HIS A 20 -23.65 -9.91 15.86
N GLY A 21 -22.50 -9.65 16.49
CA GLY A 21 -21.37 -10.58 16.53
C GLY A 21 -20.55 -10.65 15.23
N ARG A 22 -20.81 -9.75 14.28
CA ARG A 22 -20.01 -9.55 13.07
C ARG A 22 -19.23 -8.24 13.17
N ALA A 23 -18.13 -8.17 12.44
CA ALA A 23 -17.31 -6.97 12.34
C ALA A 23 -17.20 -6.53 10.88
N HIS A 24 -17.47 -5.26 10.62
CA HIS A 24 -17.36 -4.63 9.30
C HIS A 24 -16.23 -3.62 9.32
N PHE A 25 -15.26 -3.77 8.41
CA PHE A 25 -14.20 -2.80 8.25
C PHE A 25 -14.66 -1.66 7.35
N LEU A 26 -14.85 -0.47 7.92
CA LEU A 26 -15.30 0.72 7.20
C LEU A 26 -14.09 1.60 6.89
N THR A 27 -13.95 2.01 5.63
CA THR A 27 -13.01 3.04 5.20
C THR A 27 -13.77 4.17 4.52
N GLN A 28 -13.43 5.42 4.85
CA GLN A 28 -13.97 6.57 4.14
C GLN A 28 -13.48 6.54 2.69
N ARG A 29 -14.37 6.85 1.74
CA ARG A 29 -14.02 6.94 0.32
C ARG A 29 -13.23 8.21 0.06
N PHE A 30 -12.06 8.08 -0.57
CA PHE A 30 -11.22 9.22 -0.97
C PHE A 30 -11.70 9.89 -2.27
N ASP A 31 -12.53 9.23 -3.08
CA ASP A 31 -13.07 9.77 -4.32
C ASP A 31 -14.41 10.52 -4.12
N ARG A 32 -14.74 10.85 -2.88
CA ARG A 32 -15.89 11.68 -2.49
C ARG A 32 -15.40 12.86 -1.65
N VAL A 33 -15.52 14.06 -2.20
CA VAL A 33 -15.16 15.32 -1.52
C VAL A 33 -16.45 15.97 -1.05
N ILE A 34 -16.49 16.41 0.19
CA ILE A 34 -17.64 17.11 0.77
C ILE A 34 -17.21 18.56 1.00
N ASP A 35 -17.88 19.49 0.34
CA ASP A 35 -17.63 20.92 0.47
C ASP A 35 -18.24 21.46 1.77
N ALA A 36 -17.87 22.70 2.13
CA ALA A 36 -18.30 23.33 3.37
C ALA A 36 -19.83 23.50 3.48
N ASP A 37 -20.53 23.54 2.35
CA ASP A 37 -22.00 23.63 2.25
C ASP A 37 -22.70 22.26 2.31
N GLY A 38 -21.93 21.17 2.40
CA GLY A 38 -22.43 19.79 2.42
C GLY A 38 -22.58 19.14 1.05
N THR A 39 -22.29 19.85 -0.04
CA THR A 39 -22.34 19.28 -1.39
C THR A 39 -21.26 18.21 -1.57
N THR A 40 -21.64 17.05 -2.11
CA THR A 40 -20.70 15.94 -2.35
C THR A 40 -20.32 15.86 -3.83
N HIS A 41 -19.02 15.97 -4.11
CA HIS A 41 -18.44 15.84 -5.43
C HIS A 41 -17.68 14.52 -5.57
N LYS A 42 -17.69 13.95 -6.77
CA LYS A 42 -16.91 12.75 -7.11
C LYS A 42 -15.66 13.16 -7.88
N LEU A 43 -14.50 12.69 -7.42
CA LEU A 43 -13.27 12.76 -8.19
C LEU A 43 -13.22 11.63 -9.22
N HIS A 44 -12.65 11.90 -10.39
CA HIS A 44 -12.35 10.83 -11.33
C HIS A 44 -11.26 9.93 -10.73
N MET A 45 -11.36 8.63 -10.97
CA MET A 45 -10.47 7.63 -10.39
C MET A 45 -10.16 6.56 -11.42
N ALA A 46 -8.88 6.22 -11.56
CA ALA A 46 -8.43 5.09 -12.36
C ALA A 46 -7.38 4.29 -11.57
N THR A 47 -7.49 2.96 -11.60
CA THR A 47 -6.44 2.09 -11.06
C THR A 47 -5.21 2.12 -11.97
N LEU A 48 -4.03 1.75 -11.46
CA LEU A 48 -2.84 1.51 -12.27
C LEU A 48 -3.14 0.54 -13.42
N CYS A 49 -3.88 -0.53 -13.14
CA CYS A 49 -4.37 -1.47 -14.13
C CYS A 49 -5.14 -0.79 -15.26
N GLY A 50 -6.12 0.04 -14.91
CA GLY A 50 -6.98 0.71 -15.90
C GLY A 50 -6.24 1.78 -16.70
N ILE A 51 -5.45 2.63 -16.05
CA ILE A 51 -4.82 3.78 -16.71
C ILE A 51 -3.65 3.38 -17.61
N ALA A 52 -2.96 2.28 -17.29
CA ALA A 52 -1.84 1.78 -18.07
C ALA A 52 -2.21 0.58 -18.96
N HIS A 53 -3.51 0.28 -19.09
CA HIS A 53 -4.02 -0.84 -19.90
C HIS A 53 -3.37 -2.19 -19.58
N LEU A 54 -3.12 -2.45 -18.29
CA LEU A 54 -2.48 -3.68 -17.84
C LEU A 54 -3.53 -4.81 -17.76
N ASP A 55 -3.17 -6.01 -18.18
CA ASP A 55 -4.02 -7.20 -18.06
C ASP A 55 -3.97 -7.75 -16.63
N TYR A 56 -5.09 -7.69 -15.91
CA TYR A 56 -5.19 -8.24 -14.57
C TYR A 56 -5.21 -9.78 -14.55
N ASN A 57 -5.43 -10.44 -15.69
CA ASN A 57 -5.40 -11.91 -15.81
C ASN A 57 -3.98 -12.45 -15.96
N ASP A 58 -2.99 -11.59 -16.18
CA ASP A 58 -1.56 -11.93 -16.16
C ASP A 58 -0.95 -11.46 -14.83
N PRO A 59 -1.20 -12.18 -13.73
CA PRO A 59 -0.53 -11.88 -12.47
C PRO A 59 0.97 -12.04 -12.66
N VAL A 60 1.79 -11.33 -11.88
CA VAL A 60 3.25 -11.51 -11.90
C VAL A 60 3.91 -10.93 -13.17
N ALA A 61 3.17 -10.23 -14.04
CA ALA A 61 3.73 -9.50 -15.18
C ALA A 61 4.25 -8.09 -14.86
N TYR A 62 3.80 -7.48 -13.77
CA TYR A 62 4.03 -6.05 -13.51
C TYR A 62 4.90 -5.76 -12.29
N SER A 63 5.39 -4.52 -12.22
CA SER A 63 6.41 -4.06 -11.27
C SER A 63 6.02 -2.73 -10.62
N TYR A 64 6.58 -2.45 -9.45
CA TYR A 64 6.44 -1.13 -8.82
C TYR A 64 7.08 -0.03 -9.67
N GLU A 65 8.16 -0.34 -10.37
CA GLU A 65 8.89 0.54 -11.28
C GLU A 65 7.98 1.06 -12.40
N GLN A 66 7.09 0.21 -12.94
CA GLN A 66 6.04 0.63 -13.89
C GLN A 66 5.03 1.58 -13.24
N ALA A 67 4.65 1.35 -11.98
CA ALA A 67 3.76 2.27 -11.26
C ALA A 67 4.41 3.67 -11.14
N PHE A 68 5.71 3.74 -10.82
CA PHE A 68 6.45 4.99 -10.81
C PHE A 68 6.56 5.64 -12.20
N GLN A 69 6.71 4.85 -13.28
CA GLN A 69 6.70 5.37 -14.65
C GLN A 69 5.36 6.03 -14.98
N VAL A 70 4.25 5.39 -14.62
CA VAL A 70 2.90 5.97 -14.79
C VAL A 70 2.76 7.27 -14.00
N MET A 71 3.24 7.32 -12.76
CA MET A 71 3.23 8.54 -11.96
C MET A 71 3.99 9.69 -12.62
N ARG A 72 5.13 9.41 -13.27
CA ARG A 72 5.89 10.42 -14.03
C ARG A 72 5.13 10.91 -15.25
N LEU A 73 4.49 10.01 -16.00
CA LEU A 73 3.69 10.37 -17.18
C LEU A 73 2.47 11.23 -16.81
N LEU A 74 1.88 10.97 -15.64
CA LEU A 74 0.76 11.74 -15.10
C LEU A 74 1.20 13.04 -14.42
N GLY A 75 2.51 13.33 -14.32
CA GLY A 75 3.02 14.57 -13.74
C GLY A 75 2.91 14.65 -12.20
N LEU A 76 2.80 13.52 -11.49
CA LEU A 76 2.66 13.55 -10.04
C LEU A 76 3.90 14.13 -9.35
N PRO A 77 3.71 14.92 -8.28
CA PRO A 77 4.82 15.59 -7.60
C PRO A 77 5.65 14.61 -6.78
N TYR A 78 6.89 14.99 -6.47
CA TYR A 78 7.84 14.17 -5.71
C TYR A 78 7.30 13.54 -4.40
N PRO A 79 6.49 14.24 -3.57
CA PRO A 79 5.90 13.62 -2.38
C PRO A 79 5.03 12.39 -2.67
N ALA A 80 4.37 12.35 -3.83
CA ALA A 80 3.60 11.17 -4.23
C ALA A 80 4.52 9.97 -4.50
N ALA A 81 5.67 10.19 -5.15
CA ALA A 81 6.65 9.12 -5.37
C ALA A 81 7.20 8.59 -4.04
N VAL A 82 7.44 9.47 -3.06
CA VAL A 82 7.81 9.06 -1.69
C VAL A 82 6.71 8.21 -1.04
N GLN A 83 5.43 8.57 -1.21
CA GLN A 83 4.31 7.78 -0.71
C GLN A 83 4.21 6.40 -1.40
N LEU A 84 4.39 6.30 -2.71
CA LEU A 84 4.40 5.01 -3.40
C LEU A 84 5.57 4.14 -2.92
N PHE A 85 6.78 4.73 -2.78
CA PHE A 85 7.95 4.03 -2.25
C PHE A 85 7.71 3.50 -0.83
N ARG A 86 7.10 4.31 0.03
CA ARG A 86 6.74 3.91 1.39
C ARG A 86 5.72 2.76 1.41
N ARG A 87 4.73 2.76 0.51
CA ARG A 87 3.75 1.67 0.35
C ARG A 87 4.42 0.38 -0.13
N MET A 88 5.35 0.47 -1.09
CA MET A 88 6.16 -0.65 -1.56
C MET A 88 6.97 -1.26 -0.42
N CYS A 89 7.71 -0.44 0.34
CA CYS A 89 8.46 -0.89 1.51
C CYS A 89 7.53 -1.53 2.55
N PHE A 90 6.38 -0.91 2.82
CA PHE A 90 5.39 -1.45 3.76
C PHE A 90 4.91 -2.84 3.32
N ASN A 91 4.51 -3.00 2.06
CA ASN A 91 4.02 -4.28 1.56
C ASN A 91 5.09 -5.38 1.67
N ALA A 92 6.34 -5.08 1.33
CA ALA A 92 7.46 -6.01 1.49
C ALA A 92 7.69 -6.40 2.96
N ILE A 93 7.80 -5.41 3.85
CA ILE A 93 8.16 -5.63 5.25
C ILE A 93 7.02 -6.26 6.06
N ALA A 94 5.78 -5.83 5.82
CA ALA A 94 4.58 -6.33 6.49
C ALA A 94 4.01 -7.61 5.87
N ARG A 95 4.63 -8.14 4.80
CA ARG A 95 4.15 -9.33 4.05
C ARG A 95 2.73 -9.17 3.50
N ASN A 96 2.47 -8.03 2.87
CA ASN A 96 1.29 -7.89 2.03
C ASN A 96 1.65 -8.25 0.59
N HIS A 97 1.42 -9.50 0.20
CA HIS A 97 1.65 -9.97 -1.17
C HIS A 97 0.48 -9.67 -2.11
N ASP A 98 -0.64 -9.15 -1.60
CA ASP A 98 -1.80 -8.78 -2.42
C ASP A 98 -1.69 -7.35 -2.98
N ASP A 99 -0.50 -7.01 -3.47
CA ASP A 99 -0.11 -5.67 -3.88
C ASP A 99 -0.30 -5.42 -5.38
N HIS A 100 -1.37 -5.96 -5.96
CA HIS A 100 -1.60 -5.94 -7.41
C HIS A 100 -1.96 -4.55 -7.99
N THR A 101 -1.96 -4.48 -9.32
CA THR A 101 -2.20 -3.27 -10.13
C THR A 101 -3.57 -2.60 -9.91
N LYS A 102 -4.51 -3.23 -9.20
CA LYS A 102 -5.83 -2.65 -8.86
C LYS A 102 -5.86 -2.01 -7.47
N ASN A 103 -4.79 -2.19 -6.68
CA ASN A 103 -4.64 -1.63 -5.32
C ASN A 103 -3.81 -0.33 -5.31
N ILE A 104 -3.41 0.14 -6.49
CA ILE A 104 -2.83 1.47 -6.70
C ILE A 104 -3.80 2.24 -7.60
N SER A 105 -4.22 3.43 -7.17
CA SER A 105 -5.11 4.28 -7.96
C SER A 105 -4.63 5.72 -8.01
N PHE A 106 -5.06 6.39 -9.06
CA PHE A 106 -4.84 7.80 -9.33
C PHE A 106 -6.19 8.52 -9.35
N LEU A 107 -6.22 9.71 -8.78
CA LEU A 107 -7.38 10.60 -8.76
C LEU A 107 -7.10 11.78 -9.66
N MET A 108 -8.12 12.26 -10.37
CA MET A 108 -8.04 13.49 -11.15
C MET A 108 -9.06 14.49 -10.62
N ASP A 109 -8.61 15.71 -10.34
CA ASP A 109 -9.46 16.81 -9.93
C ASP A 109 -10.18 17.46 -11.13
N PRO A 110 -11.13 18.39 -10.90
CA PRO A 110 -11.83 19.08 -11.99
C PRO A 110 -10.92 19.96 -12.86
N GLN A 111 -9.70 20.28 -12.42
CA GLN A 111 -8.71 21.03 -13.17
C GLN A 111 -7.89 20.12 -14.11
N GLY A 112 -8.00 18.80 -13.95
CA GLY A 112 -7.28 17.82 -14.75
C GLY A 112 -5.95 17.37 -14.12
N GLU A 113 -5.66 17.79 -12.89
CA GLU A 113 -4.43 17.43 -12.20
C GLU A 113 -4.57 16.05 -11.55
N TRP A 114 -3.51 15.24 -11.66
CA TRP A 114 -3.49 13.87 -11.15
C TRP A 114 -2.79 13.75 -9.80
N TYR A 115 -3.34 12.92 -8.93
CA TYR A 115 -2.84 12.65 -7.58
C TYR A 115 -2.81 11.15 -7.32
N LEU A 116 -1.85 10.69 -6.50
CA LEU A 116 -1.87 9.32 -5.99
C LEU A 116 -2.98 9.23 -4.94
N SER A 117 -3.91 8.27 -5.07
CA SER A 117 -4.95 8.08 -4.06
C SER A 117 -4.34 7.72 -2.70
N PRO A 118 -5.01 7.99 -1.57
CA PRO A 118 -4.69 7.32 -0.31
C PRO A 118 -4.64 5.80 -0.49
N ALA A 119 -3.83 5.11 0.30
CA ALA A 119 -3.76 3.65 0.26
C ALA A 119 -5.08 3.03 0.78
N TYR A 120 -5.48 1.94 0.15
CA TYR A 120 -6.65 1.13 0.49
C TYR A 120 -6.30 -0.34 0.27
N ASP A 121 -7.17 -1.23 0.76
CA ASP A 121 -6.98 -2.68 0.68
C ASP A 121 -5.63 -3.18 1.24
N VAL A 122 -5.16 -2.52 2.31
CA VAL A 122 -3.90 -2.86 2.96
C VAL A 122 -4.15 -3.89 4.07
N THR A 123 -3.87 -5.15 3.78
CA THR A 123 -4.09 -6.29 4.68
C THR A 123 -2.82 -7.14 4.87
N PHE A 124 -2.84 -8.05 5.84
CA PHE A 124 -1.84 -9.13 5.88
C PHE A 124 -2.28 -10.19 4.87
N ALA A 125 -1.47 -10.40 3.83
CA ALA A 125 -1.82 -11.27 2.72
C ALA A 125 -0.61 -12.15 2.38
N TYR A 126 -0.40 -13.19 3.18
CA TYR A 126 0.70 -14.14 2.98
C TYR A 126 0.22 -15.55 3.29
N ASN A 127 0.34 -16.42 2.30
CA ASN A 127 0.11 -17.85 2.45
C ASN A 127 1.01 -18.59 1.45
N PRO A 128 2.01 -19.35 1.90
CA PRO A 128 2.95 -20.04 1.01
C PRO A 128 2.29 -21.10 0.12
N ASP A 129 1.14 -21.63 0.54
CA ASP A 129 0.39 -22.67 -0.18
C ASP A 129 -0.64 -22.08 -1.15
N ASN A 130 -0.85 -20.76 -1.14
CA ASN A 130 -1.77 -20.08 -2.04
C ASN A 130 -1.01 -19.50 -3.23
N ILE A 131 -1.43 -19.85 -4.45
CA ILE A 131 -0.77 -19.42 -5.69
C ILE A 131 -0.64 -17.90 -5.85
N TRP A 132 -1.60 -17.14 -5.31
CA TRP A 132 -1.66 -15.67 -5.39
C TRP A 132 -0.95 -14.99 -4.21
N LEU A 133 -0.93 -15.60 -3.03
CA LEU A 133 -0.40 -15.00 -1.80
C LEU A 133 0.98 -15.50 -1.39
N ARG A 134 1.56 -16.45 -2.13
CA ARG A 134 2.91 -16.97 -1.85
C ARG A 134 4.04 -15.99 -2.21
N GLN A 135 3.76 -15.02 -3.07
CA GLN A 135 4.71 -14.02 -3.56
C GLN A 135 4.02 -12.71 -3.92
N HIS A 136 4.77 -11.60 -3.94
CA HIS A 136 4.25 -10.30 -4.38
C HIS A 136 3.70 -10.34 -5.81
N GLN A 137 2.55 -9.68 -6.01
CA GLN A 137 1.91 -9.53 -7.31
C GLN A 137 2.56 -8.43 -8.15
N LEU A 138 3.18 -7.42 -7.53
CA LEU A 138 4.11 -6.50 -8.19
C LEU A 138 5.56 -6.84 -7.83
N SER A 139 6.46 -6.90 -8.81
CA SER A 139 7.87 -7.11 -8.52
C SER A 139 8.51 -5.86 -7.94
N ILE A 140 9.57 -6.07 -7.16
CA ILE A 140 10.46 -5.06 -6.61
C ILE A 140 11.88 -5.45 -7.01
N ASN A 141 12.56 -4.63 -7.82
CA ASN A 141 13.88 -4.95 -8.37
C ASN A 141 13.90 -6.33 -9.07
N GLY A 142 12.85 -6.62 -9.85
CA GLY A 142 12.66 -7.91 -10.52
C GLY A 142 12.35 -9.11 -9.59
N LYS A 143 12.32 -8.92 -8.27
CA LYS A 143 12.02 -9.98 -7.29
C LYS A 143 10.58 -9.90 -6.78
N ARG A 144 10.07 -11.03 -6.31
CA ARG A 144 8.71 -11.18 -5.73
C ARG A 144 8.68 -11.94 -4.42
N ILE A 145 9.81 -12.55 -4.09
CA ILE A 145 10.10 -13.25 -2.84
C ILE A 145 11.53 -12.89 -2.46
N GLY A 146 11.86 -13.01 -1.18
CA GLY A 146 13.23 -12.72 -0.71
C GLY A 146 13.66 -11.29 -1.00
N ILE A 147 12.74 -10.33 -0.90
CA ILE A 147 13.06 -8.90 -1.04
C ILE A 147 14.01 -8.52 0.09
N THR A 148 15.15 -7.93 -0.29
CA THR A 148 16.18 -7.42 0.63
C THR A 148 16.15 -5.90 0.68
N ARG A 149 16.89 -5.30 1.61
CA ARG A 149 17.00 -3.85 1.70
C ARG A 149 17.72 -3.27 0.49
N GLU A 150 18.69 -4.00 -0.04
CA GLU A 150 19.39 -3.64 -1.26
C GLU A 150 18.43 -3.57 -2.45
N ASP A 151 17.43 -4.46 -2.52
CA ASP A 151 16.39 -4.39 -3.56
C ASP A 151 15.51 -3.14 -3.42
N LEU A 152 15.12 -2.79 -2.18
CA LEU A 152 14.36 -1.56 -1.92
C LEU A 152 15.18 -0.32 -2.28
N LEU A 153 16.47 -0.30 -1.91
CA LEU A 153 17.38 0.80 -2.20
C LEU A 153 17.67 0.93 -3.70
N ALA A 154 17.77 -0.17 -4.44
CA ALA A 154 17.93 -0.16 -5.88
C ALA A 154 16.74 0.54 -6.57
N VAL A 155 15.50 0.16 -6.21
CA VAL A 155 14.30 0.84 -6.74
C VAL A 155 14.28 2.32 -6.32
N ALA A 156 14.64 2.64 -5.08
CA ALA A 156 14.72 4.03 -4.64
C ALA A 156 15.73 4.84 -5.47
N MET A 157 16.90 4.27 -5.78
CA MET A 157 17.93 4.90 -6.60
C MET A 157 17.39 5.18 -8.01
N ASP A 158 16.81 4.17 -8.67
CA ASP A 158 16.26 4.29 -10.02
C ASP A 158 15.10 5.30 -10.09
N MET A 159 14.35 5.45 -8.99
CA MET A 159 13.23 6.38 -8.88
C MET A 159 13.61 7.74 -8.27
N ASN A 160 14.90 8.00 -8.02
CA ASN A 160 15.42 9.23 -7.40
C ASN A 160 14.81 9.58 -6.02
N ILE A 161 14.49 8.57 -5.22
CA ILE A 161 13.95 8.75 -3.86
C ILE A 161 15.07 9.18 -2.91
N LYS A 162 15.00 10.43 -2.44
CA LYS A 162 15.92 10.97 -1.44
C LYS A 162 15.58 10.42 -0.05
N LYS A 163 16.62 10.20 0.76
CA LYS A 163 16.50 9.67 2.14
C LYS A 163 15.81 8.29 2.19
N ALA A 164 16.02 7.45 1.18
CA ALA A 164 15.40 6.14 1.08
C ALA A 164 15.67 5.25 2.31
N GLU A 165 16.91 5.23 2.81
CA GLU A 165 17.27 4.49 4.03
C GLU A 165 16.41 4.91 5.24
N ALA A 166 16.26 6.21 5.46
CA ALA A 166 15.44 6.73 6.55
C ALA A 166 13.97 6.35 6.39
N ILE A 167 13.43 6.38 5.16
CA ILE A 167 12.06 5.94 4.89
C ILE A 167 11.89 4.44 5.19
N ILE A 168 12.85 3.60 4.79
CA ILE A 168 12.83 2.16 5.10
C ILE A 168 12.86 1.96 6.61
N ASP A 169 13.73 2.67 7.33
CA ASP A 169 13.86 2.55 8.78
C ASP A 169 12.59 2.98 9.53
N GLU A 170 11.94 4.06 9.07
CA GLU A 170 10.62 4.49 9.58
C GLU A 170 9.55 3.42 9.35
N VAL A 171 9.52 2.77 8.18
CA VAL A 171 8.59 1.68 7.90
C VAL A 171 8.89 0.48 8.79
N VAL A 172 10.16 0.09 8.96
CA VAL A 172 10.55 -0.99 9.89
C VAL A 172 10.11 -0.65 11.32
N ALA A 173 10.33 0.57 11.77
CA ALA A 173 9.92 1.04 13.09
C ALA A 173 8.38 0.97 13.25
N GLY A 174 7.64 1.40 12.24
CA GLY A 174 6.18 1.29 12.21
C GLY A 174 5.70 -0.16 12.26
N VAL A 175 6.29 -1.08 11.48
CA VAL A 175 5.93 -2.51 11.50
C VAL A 175 6.27 -3.17 12.84
N LYS A 176 7.34 -2.74 13.53
CA LYS A 176 7.66 -3.20 14.90
C LYS A 176 6.56 -2.86 15.91
N THR A 177 5.68 -1.90 15.61
CA THR A 177 4.51 -1.59 16.46
C THR A 177 3.36 -2.58 16.32
N TRP A 178 3.47 -3.61 15.46
CA TRP A 178 2.42 -4.60 15.19
C TRP A 178 1.70 -5.10 16.45
N LYS A 179 2.43 -5.52 17.48
CA LYS A 179 1.84 -6.04 18.72
C LYS A 179 0.90 -5.03 19.39
N LYS A 180 1.24 -3.74 19.37
CA LYS A 180 0.41 -2.66 19.90
C LYS A 180 -0.84 -2.48 19.01
N CYS A 181 -0.65 -2.36 17.70
CA CYS A 181 -1.75 -2.18 16.76
C CYS A 181 -2.74 -3.35 16.74
N ALA A 182 -2.24 -4.58 16.80
CA ALA A 182 -3.06 -5.79 16.84
C ALA A 182 -3.89 -5.86 18.12
N LYS A 183 -3.31 -5.48 19.27
CA LYS A 183 -4.03 -5.37 20.54
C LYS A 183 -5.12 -4.29 20.48
N GLU A 184 -4.79 -3.12 19.95
CA GLU A 184 -5.74 -2.00 19.80
C GLU A 184 -6.90 -2.33 18.85
N ALA A 185 -6.64 -3.14 17.82
CA ALA A 185 -7.66 -3.64 16.89
C ALA A 185 -8.29 -4.97 17.33
N GLU A 186 -8.03 -5.42 18.56
CA GLU A 186 -8.59 -6.64 19.15
C GLU A 186 -8.40 -7.92 18.31
N VAL A 187 -7.28 -8.01 17.59
CA VAL A 187 -6.90 -9.20 16.83
C VAL A 187 -6.61 -10.34 17.81
N ASP A 188 -7.11 -11.54 17.52
CA ASP A 188 -6.83 -12.75 18.31
C ASP A 188 -5.32 -12.90 18.59
N ALA A 189 -4.98 -13.21 19.84
CA ALA A 189 -3.60 -13.22 20.29
C ALA A 189 -2.74 -14.28 19.57
N LYS A 190 -3.32 -15.44 19.22
CA LYS A 190 -2.59 -16.48 18.48
C LYS A 190 -2.35 -16.02 17.04
N GLN A 191 -3.36 -15.46 16.40
CA GLN A 191 -3.24 -14.91 15.05
C GLN A 191 -2.24 -13.75 15.00
N ALA A 192 -2.31 -12.81 15.94
CA ALA A 192 -1.38 -11.69 16.03
C ALA A 192 0.07 -12.16 16.22
N ALA A 193 0.29 -13.18 17.06
CA ALA A 193 1.61 -13.78 17.24
C ALA A 193 2.11 -14.51 15.99
N ALA A 194 1.23 -15.21 15.26
CA ALA A 194 1.58 -15.90 14.03
C ALA A 194 1.99 -14.91 12.92
N ILE A 195 1.17 -13.88 12.67
CA ILE A 195 1.44 -12.82 11.69
C ILE A 195 2.75 -12.09 12.02
N GLY A 196 2.93 -11.71 13.29
CA GLY A 196 4.10 -10.94 13.71
C GLY A 196 5.45 -11.64 13.48
N LYS A 197 5.47 -12.98 13.45
CA LYS A 197 6.70 -13.76 13.14
C LYS A 197 7.10 -13.71 11.67
N LEU A 198 6.18 -13.32 10.77
CA LEU A 198 6.39 -13.35 9.32
C LEU A 198 6.93 -12.02 8.78
N HIS A 199 6.77 -10.93 9.54
CA HIS A 199 7.26 -9.60 9.15
C HIS A 199 8.78 -9.57 9.00
N LEU A 200 9.26 -8.88 7.96
CA LEU A 200 10.68 -8.77 7.62
C LEU A 200 11.34 -7.57 8.32
N ILE A 201 11.21 -7.48 9.65
CA ILE A 201 11.69 -6.32 10.46
C ILE A 201 13.23 -6.21 10.59
N ARG A 202 13.98 -7.09 9.93
CA ARG A 202 15.45 -7.12 9.88
C ARG A 202 15.99 -6.83 8.48
N ILE A 203 15.14 -6.33 7.58
CA ILE A 203 15.53 -5.93 6.24
C ILE A 203 16.54 -4.79 6.30
#